data_AF-A0A2H1KNJ3-F1
#
_entry.id   AF-A0A2H1KNJ3-F1
#
_cell.length_a   1.000
_cell.length_b   1.000
_cell.length_c   1.000
_cell.angle_alpha   90.00
_cell.angle_beta   90.00
_cell.angle_gamma   90.00
#
_symmetry.space_group_name_H-M   'P 1'
#
loop_
_entity.id
_entity.type
_entity.pdbx_description
1 polymer ?
#
loop_
_entity_poly.entity_id
_entity_poly.type
_entity_poly.pdbx_seq_one_letter_code
_entity_poly.pdbx_strand_id
1 'polypeptide(L)'
;MVHNPEMVKWRDWMTESLRAWVGTYFGAWEPLDEPVEVHAKFWLPRPGKPRLEHAATGLDTDKLQRCAGDALEQSGVLKNDARIVRWNNPEKDWTHDFTGDGSTPGVRIKVRKMQ
;
A
#
# COMPACT_ATOMS: atom_id res chain seq x y z
N MET A 1 -5.67 -18.80 -5.81
CA MET A 1 -6.21 -17.52 -6.32
C MET A 1 -5.21 -17.00 -7.34
N VAL A 2 -5.56 -16.91 -8.62
CA VAL A 2 -4.63 -16.43 -9.66
C VAL A 2 -4.40 -14.94 -9.43
N HIS A 3 -3.19 -14.55 -9.02
CA HIS A 3 -2.87 -13.15 -8.76
C HIS A 3 -2.67 -12.42 -10.09
N ASN A 4 -3.32 -11.27 -10.27
CA ASN A 4 -3.06 -10.39 -11.40
C ASN A 4 -1.55 -10.00 -11.35
N PRO A 5 -0.76 -10.17 -12.42
CA PRO A 5 0.66 -9.84 -12.44
C PRO A 5 0.99 -8.42 -11.97
N GLU A 6 0.07 -7.47 -12.19
CA GLU A 6 0.23 -6.09 -11.71
C GLU A 6 0.12 -6.00 -10.18
N MET A 7 -0.75 -6.79 -9.55
CA MET A 7 -0.86 -6.85 -8.09
C MET A 7 0.39 -7.43 -7.44
N VAL A 8 0.98 -8.46 -8.07
CA VAL A 8 2.23 -9.08 -7.59
C VAL A 8 3.34 -8.04 -7.60
N LYS A 9 3.50 -7.30 -8.71
CA LYS A 9 4.46 -6.20 -8.81
C LYS A 9 4.25 -5.13 -7.74
N TRP A 10 3.00 -4.74 -7.48
CA TRP A 10 2.68 -3.76 -6.44
C TRP A 10 3.04 -4.25 -5.05
N ARG A 11 2.67 -5.48 -4.70
CA ARG A 11 3.01 -6.09 -3.42
C ARG A 11 4.52 -6.17 -3.26
N ASP A 12 5.24 -6.70 -4.25
CA ASP A 12 6.68 -6.91 -4.17
C ASP A 12 7.43 -5.57 -4.04
N TRP A 13 7.01 -4.55 -4.81
CA TRP A 13 7.54 -3.18 -4.69
C TRP A 13 7.29 -2.56 -3.31
N MET A 14 6.07 -2.74 -2.74
CA MET A 14 5.76 -2.29 -1.37
C MET A 14 6.63 -3.02 -0.34
N THR A 15 6.76 -4.35 -0.47
CA THR A 15 7.59 -5.17 0.41
C THR A 15 9.03 -4.71 0.41
N GLU A 16 9.63 -4.49 -0.77
CA GLU A 16 11.01 -3.99 -0.89
C GLU A 16 11.18 -2.61 -0.27
N SER A 17 10.26 -1.69 -0.54
CA SER A 17 10.29 -0.33 0.03
C SER A 17 10.18 -0.34 1.55
N LEU A 18 9.28 -1.17 2.11
CA LEU A 18 9.11 -1.32 3.55
C LEU A 18 10.29 -2.04 4.19
N ARG A 19 10.89 -3.03 3.54
CA ARG A 19 12.12 -3.68 4.01
C ARG A 19 13.28 -2.70 4.08
N ALA A 20 13.43 -1.86 3.06
CA ALA A 20 14.44 -0.80 3.07
C ALA A 20 14.21 0.16 4.24
N TRP A 21 12.96 0.55 4.49
CA TRP A 21 12.58 1.37 5.64
C TRP A 21 12.90 0.69 6.99
N VAL A 22 12.52 -0.59 7.18
CA VAL A 22 12.90 -1.38 8.38
C VAL A 22 14.42 -1.42 8.55
N GLY A 23 15.16 -1.58 7.44
CA GLY A 23 16.62 -1.56 7.42
C GLY A 23 17.23 -0.26 7.93
N THR A 24 16.54 0.88 7.82
CA THR A 24 17.02 2.18 8.35
C THR A 24 17.10 2.24 9.88
N TYR A 25 16.49 1.28 10.58
CA TYR A 25 16.63 1.11 12.01
C TYR A 25 17.87 0.30 12.42
N PHE A 26 18.68 -0.16 11.46
CA PHE A 26 19.94 -0.88 11.71
C PHE A 26 19.79 -2.06 12.68
N GLY A 27 18.68 -2.79 12.59
CA GLY A 27 18.36 -3.95 13.44
C GLY A 27 17.67 -3.61 14.77
N ALA A 28 17.47 -2.33 15.09
CA ALA A 28 16.72 -1.92 16.29
C ALA A 28 15.19 -1.99 16.12
N TRP A 29 14.70 -2.28 14.91
CA TRP A 29 13.27 -2.42 14.65
C TRP A 29 12.78 -3.80 15.07
N GLU A 30 11.75 -3.82 15.92
CA GLU A 30 10.99 -5.02 16.22
C GLU A 30 9.63 -4.96 15.50
N PRO A 31 9.22 -6.01 14.78
CA PRO A 31 7.91 -6.06 14.15
C PRO A 31 6.79 -5.84 15.16
N LEU A 32 5.81 -5.00 14.82
CA LEU A 32 4.68 -4.75 15.71
C LEU A 32 3.83 -6.01 15.87
N ASP A 33 3.56 -6.40 17.12
CA ASP A 33 2.77 -7.57 17.50
C ASP A 33 1.54 -7.20 18.34
N GLU A 34 1.04 -5.99 18.20
CA GLU A 34 -0.13 -5.46 18.89
C GLU A 34 -1.19 -4.97 17.88
N PRO A 35 -2.45 -4.76 18.27
CA PRO A 35 -3.47 -4.23 17.37
C PRO A 35 -3.07 -2.88 16.77
N VAL A 36 -3.18 -2.75 15.45
CA VAL A 36 -2.85 -1.53 14.69
C VAL A 36 -4.00 -1.05 13.83
N GLU A 37 -4.02 0.26 13.61
CA GLU A 37 -4.75 0.88 12.51
C GLU A 37 -3.79 1.23 11.35
N VAL A 38 -4.27 1.07 10.12
CA VAL A 38 -3.53 1.36 8.91
C VAL A 38 -4.27 2.43 8.09
N HIS A 39 -3.58 3.51 7.77
CA HIS A 39 -4.01 4.47 6.77
C HIS A 39 -3.26 4.17 5.47
N ALA A 40 -3.98 3.89 4.40
CA ALA A 40 -3.39 3.58 3.11
C ALA A 40 -4.01 4.46 2.01
N LYS A 41 -3.16 5.20 1.32
CA LYS A 41 -3.54 5.96 0.13
C LYS A 41 -2.70 5.51 -1.06
N PHE A 42 -3.36 5.12 -2.14
CA PHE A 42 -2.75 4.56 -3.34
C PHE A 42 -2.86 5.57 -4.48
N TRP A 43 -1.77 5.81 -5.20
CA TRP A 43 -1.75 6.61 -6.43
C TRP A 43 -1.37 5.71 -7.60
N LEU A 44 -2.33 5.50 -8.49
CA LEU A 44 -2.20 4.65 -9.66
C LEU A 44 -1.98 5.50 -10.92
N PRO A 45 -1.22 5.02 -11.91
CA PRO A 45 -1.12 5.68 -13.21
C PRO A 45 -2.50 5.72 -13.88
N ARG A 46 -2.90 6.89 -14.40
CA ARG A 46 -4.20 7.04 -15.07
C ARG A 46 -4.30 6.10 -16.27
N PRO A 47 -5.40 5.35 -16.43
CA PRO A 47 -5.61 4.53 -17.63
C PRO A 47 -5.70 5.43 -18.86
N GLY A 48 -5.04 5.05 -19.97
CA GLY A 48 -4.93 5.89 -21.16
C GLY A 48 -6.25 6.17 -21.90
N LYS A 49 -7.30 5.36 -21.67
CA LYS A 49 -8.65 5.56 -22.24
C LYS A 49 -9.72 5.19 -21.20
N PRO A 50 -10.00 6.05 -20.21
CA PRO A 50 -11.02 5.77 -19.21
C PRO A 50 -12.41 5.87 -19.85
N ARG A 51 -13.28 4.90 -19.56
CA ARG A 51 -14.67 4.90 -20.03
C ARG A 51 -15.56 5.89 -19.28
N LEU A 52 -15.19 6.22 -18.04
CA LEU A 52 -15.93 7.07 -17.11
C LEU A 52 -15.06 8.26 -16.70
N GLU A 53 -15.67 9.40 -16.35
CA GLU A 53 -14.96 10.61 -15.90
C GLU A 53 -14.05 10.32 -14.70
N HIS A 54 -14.61 9.64 -13.71
CA HIS A 54 -13.84 8.94 -12.69
C HIS A 54 -13.53 7.54 -13.19
N ALA A 55 -12.27 7.29 -13.54
CA ALA A 55 -11.87 6.00 -14.09
C ALA A 55 -12.08 4.89 -13.05
N ALA A 56 -13.21 4.18 -13.15
CA ALA A 56 -13.52 3.00 -12.33
C ALA A 56 -12.95 1.73 -12.99
N THR A 57 -11.71 1.80 -13.46
CA THR A 57 -11.03 0.73 -14.21
C THR A 57 -9.65 0.53 -13.59
N GLY A 58 -9.24 -0.71 -13.29
CA GLY A 58 -7.90 -1.02 -12.77
C GLY A 58 -7.92 -1.82 -11.46
N LEU A 59 -6.83 -1.76 -10.70
CA LEU A 59 -6.65 -2.47 -9.42
C LEU A 59 -7.71 -2.05 -8.39
N ASP A 60 -8.44 -3.03 -7.83
CA ASP A 60 -9.49 -2.77 -6.84
C ASP A 60 -8.91 -2.35 -5.48
N THR A 61 -9.61 -1.46 -4.77
CA THR A 61 -9.11 -0.90 -3.51
C THR A 61 -8.99 -1.96 -2.40
N ASP A 62 -9.87 -2.96 -2.37
CA ASP A 62 -9.78 -4.11 -1.45
C ASP A 62 -8.56 -5.00 -1.77
N LYS A 63 -8.25 -5.18 -3.06
CA LYS A 63 -7.06 -5.91 -3.51
C LYS A 63 -5.78 -5.18 -3.14
N LEU A 64 -5.77 -3.85 -3.28
CA LEU A 64 -4.64 -3.01 -2.86
C LEU A 64 -4.43 -3.06 -1.34
N GLN A 65 -5.51 -3.02 -0.55
CA GLN A 65 -5.44 -3.23 0.90
C GLN A 65 -4.81 -4.59 1.24
N ARG A 66 -5.25 -5.66 0.56
CA ARG A 66 -4.69 -6.99 0.76
C ARG A 66 -3.19 -7.03 0.44
N CYS A 67 -2.77 -6.44 -0.68
CA CYS A 67 -1.35 -6.34 -1.02
C CYS A 67 -0.55 -5.53 0.00
N ALA A 68 -1.13 -4.46 0.55
CA ALA A 68 -0.48 -3.66 1.59
C ALA A 68 -0.34 -4.44 2.91
N GLY A 69 -1.36 -5.21 3.30
CA GLY A 69 -1.29 -6.12 4.46
C GLY A 69 -0.20 -7.17 4.30
N ASP A 70 -0.19 -7.90 3.18
CA ASP A 70 0.85 -8.88 2.85
C ASP A 70 2.26 -8.25 2.90
N ALA A 71 2.41 -7.05 2.35
CA ALA A 71 3.70 -6.36 2.31
C ALA A 71 4.18 -5.91 3.70
N LEU A 72 3.27 -5.45 4.57
CA LEU A 72 3.58 -5.08 5.95
C LEU A 72 4.09 -6.26 6.77
N GLU A 73 3.51 -7.45 6.58
CA GLU A 73 3.98 -8.68 7.22
C GLU A 73 5.32 -9.15 6.62
N GLN A 74 5.42 -9.27 5.29
CA GLN A 74 6.61 -9.78 4.62
C GLN A 74 7.85 -8.88 4.75
N SER A 75 7.64 -7.61 5.07
CA SER A 75 8.72 -6.65 5.33
C SER A 75 9.20 -6.63 6.77
N GLY A 76 8.47 -7.26 7.69
CA GLY A 76 8.78 -7.21 9.13
C GLY A 76 8.32 -5.92 9.80
N VAL A 77 7.47 -5.10 9.16
CA VAL A 77 6.83 -3.96 9.84
C VAL A 77 5.81 -4.47 10.86
N LEU A 78 4.99 -5.44 10.45
CA LEU A 78 4.08 -6.18 11.33
C LEU A 78 4.59 -7.61 11.48
N LYS A 79 4.35 -8.22 12.65
CA LYS A 79 4.60 -9.64 12.83
C LYS A 79 3.60 -10.51 12.06
N ASN A 80 2.37 -10.03 11.95
CA ASN A 80 1.26 -10.70 11.27
C ASN A 80 0.24 -9.64 10.82
N ASP A 81 -0.29 -9.77 9.60
CA ASP A 81 -1.28 -8.85 9.04
C ASP A 81 -2.63 -8.83 9.80
N ALA A 82 -2.96 -9.90 10.53
CA ALA A 82 -4.13 -9.97 11.41
C ALA A 82 -4.06 -9.00 12.60
N ARG A 83 -2.92 -8.33 12.82
CA ARG A 83 -2.82 -7.21 13.76
C ARG A 83 -3.55 -5.97 13.27
N ILE A 84 -3.85 -5.87 11.97
CA ILE A 84 -4.61 -4.76 11.41
C ILE A 84 -6.09 -4.92 11.77
N VAL A 85 -6.53 -4.16 12.77
CA VAL A 85 -7.93 -4.19 13.25
C VAL A 85 -8.78 -3.08 12.64
N ARG A 86 -8.14 -2.09 11.99
CA ARG A 86 -8.82 -0.96 11.36
C ARG A 86 -8.05 -0.47 10.12
N TRP A 87 -8.79 -0.30 9.03
CA TRP A 87 -8.33 0.43 7.85
C TRP A 87 -8.99 1.81 7.84
N ASN A 88 -8.18 2.87 7.81
CA ASN A 88 -8.65 4.24 7.81
C ASN A 88 -8.50 4.85 6.41
N ASN A 89 -9.63 5.21 5.80
CA ASN A 89 -9.75 5.83 4.47
C ASN A 89 -8.86 5.14 3.40
N PRO A 90 -9.03 3.83 3.13
CA PRO A 90 -8.36 3.20 2.02
C PRO A 90 -8.90 3.79 0.70
N GLU A 91 -8.08 4.62 0.07
CA GLU A 91 -8.46 5.36 -1.14
C GLU A 91 -7.44 5.11 -2.25
N LYS A 92 -7.93 5.03 -3.49
CA LYS A 92 -7.07 5.07 -4.68
C LYS A 92 -7.40 6.31 -5.50
N ASP A 93 -6.36 7.03 -5.88
CA ASP A 93 -6.42 8.18 -6.78
C ASP A 93 -5.59 7.90 -8.03
N TRP A 94 -5.89 8.63 -9.11
CA TRP A 94 -5.12 8.57 -10.35
C TRP A 94 -4.09 9.69 -10.37
N THR A 95 -2.86 9.41 -10.80
CA THR A 95 -1.85 10.44 -11.01
C THR A 95 -2.26 11.35 -12.18
N HIS A 96 -2.14 12.67 -12.03
CA HIS A 96 -2.41 13.64 -13.11
C HIS A 96 -1.17 13.86 -14.00
N ASP A 97 -1.41 14.22 -15.26
CA ASP A 97 -0.42 14.25 -16.35
C ASP A 97 0.50 15.49 -16.36
N PHE A 98 0.68 16.24 -15.27
CA PHE A 98 1.55 17.43 -15.28
C PHE A 98 2.90 17.21 -14.60
N THR A 99 3.97 17.62 -15.28
CA THR A 99 5.27 17.85 -14.65
C THR A 99 5.14 18.98 -13.63
N GLY A 100 5.07 18.63 -12.35
CA GLY A 100 5.08 19.58 -11.23
C GLY A 100 3.83 19.62 -10.35
N ASP A 101 2.80 18.79 -10.60
CA ASP A 101 1.59 18.72 -9.75
C ASP A 101 1.49 17.47 -8.85
N GLY A 102 2.58 16.70 -8.73
CA GLY A 102 3.00 16.19 -7.42
C GLY A 102 2.40 14.86 -6.94
N SER A 103 1.98 13.94 -7.81
CA SER A 103 1.72 12.55 -7.40
C SER A 103 2.47 11.56 -8.29
N THR A 104 3.69 11.20 -7.91
CA THR A 104 4.38 10.03 -8.45
C THR A 104 3.55 8.77 -8.11
N PRO A 105 3.37 7.80 -9.04
CA PRO A 105 2.71 6.55 -8.72
C PRO A 105 3.34 5.90 -7.48
N GLY A 106 2.51 5.39 -6.57
CA GLY A 106 3.01 4.79 -5.34
C GLY A 106 1.95 4.65 -4.26
N VAL A 107 2.41 4.37 -3.05
CA VAL A 107 1.56 4.22 -1.87
C VAL A 107 2.12 5.03 -0.71
N ARG A 108 1.22 5.56 0.10
CA ARG A 108 1.55 6.10 1.42
C ARG A 108 0.82 5.27 2.46
N ILE A 109 1.60 4.60 3.29
CA ILE A 109 1.12 3.77 4.40
C ILE A 109 1.54 4.44 5.70
N LYS A 110 0.60 4.59 6.63
CA LYS A 110 0.89 4.93 8.02
C LYS A 110 0.30 3.84 8.90
N VAL A 111 1.13 3.28 9.77
CA VAL A 111 0.74 2.28 10.76
C VAL A 111 0.78 2.94 12.13
N ARG A 112 -0.29 2.77 12.91
CA ARG A 112 -0.38 3.28 14.28
C ARG A 112 -0.87 2.18 15.21
N LYS A 113 -0.26 2.10 16.39
CA LYS A 113 -0.75 1.24 17.47
C LYS A 113 -2.12 1.76 17.93
N MET A 114 -3.06 0.86 18.15
CA MET A 114 -4.33 1.20 18.78
C MET A 114 -4.06 1.44 20.27
N GLN A 115 -4.25 2.67 20.73
CA GLN A 115 -4.22 3.02 22.16
C GLN A 115 -5.58 2.79 22.81
#